data_AF-A0A850CBQ6-F1
#
_entry.id   AF-A0A850CBQ6-F1
#
_cell.length_a   1.000
_cell.length_b   1.000
_cell.length_c   1.000
_cell.angle_alpha   90.00
_cell.angle_beta   90.00
_cell.angle_gamma   90.00
#
_symmetry.space_group_name_H-M   'P 1'
#
loop_
_entity.id
_entity.type
_entity.pdbx_description
1 polymer ?
#
loop_
_entity_poly.entity_id
_entity_poly.type
_entity_poly.pdbx_seq_one_letter_code
_entity_poly.pdbx_strand_id
1 'polypeptide(L)'
;MNELRESIRSLGIADPETAVAVHALTGADPVLLQSPAPLPQRFEQVDGWLMQGFLSPDTPHFAAVDGAPAAALGEAPDEAEDAVLSLVVVRPRTLYDLRTGTRLSEADLAALLPRLEAAGLIAPAANPLEPDNPFWMFTDRLARFHYAVLRPHLDRWRRGRIAEPLWRRNRARFDRYVGRPEFLNLTRDWAREVTGAATATRITVPDPR
;
A
#
# COMPACT_ATOMS: atom_id res chain seq x y z
N MET A 1 2.86 -16.04 -16.66
CA MET A 1 4.14 -15.30 -16.52
C MET A 1 3.80 -14.12 -15.63
N ASN A 2 4.20 -14.20 -14.37
CA ASN A 2 3.79 -13.27 -13.33
C ASN A 2 4.45 -11.89 -13.54
N GLU A 3 3.68 -10.94 -14.08
CA GLU A 3 4.13 -9.57 -14.35
C GLU A 3 4.70 -8.88 -13.10
N LEU A 4 4.09 -9.09 -11.94
CA LEU A 4 4.55 -8.54 -10.68
C LEU A 4 5.92 -9.10 -10.28
N ARG A 5 6.11 -10.41 -10.43
CA ARG A 5 7.41 -11.06 -10.16
C ARG A 5 8.52 -10.48 -11.04
N GLU A 6 8.26 -10.32 -12.34
CA GLU A 6 9.25 -9.78 -13.27
C GLU A 6 9.53 -8.29 -13.00
N SER A 7 8.50 -7.52 -12.61
CA SER A 7 8.66 -6.13 -12.17
C SER A 7 9.50 -5.99 -10.89
N ILE A 8 9.36 -6.90 -9.91
CA ILE A 8 10.23 -6.90 -8.71
C ILE A 8 11.67 -7.27 -9.10
N ARG A 9 11.84 -8.25 -9.99
CA ARG A 9 13.17 -8.69 -10.45
C ARG A 9 13.92 -7.64 -11.23
N SER A 10 13.22 -6.78 -11.98
CA SER A 10 13.87 -5.72 -12.76
C SER A 10 14.60 -4.70 -11.89
N LEU A 11 14.37 -4.68 -10.57
CA LEU A 11 15.13 -3.86 -9.62
C LEU A 11 16.59 -4.29 -9.49
N GLY A 12 16.94 -5.54 -9.87
CA GLY A 12 18.30 -6.05 -9.76
C GLY A 12 18.77 -6.32 -8.32
N ILE A 13 17.86 -6.27 -7.34
CA ILE A 13 18.14 -6.57 -5.93
C ILE A 13 18.06 -8.08 -5.71
N ALA A 14 19.15 -8.68 -5.25
CA ALA A 14 19.24 -10.12 -5.06
C ALA A 14 18.48 -10.62 -3.82
N ASP A 15 18.46 -9.83 -2.74
CA ASP A 15 17.74 -10.17 -1.52
C ASP A 15 16.22 -10.01 -1.72
N PRO A 16 15.41 -11.08 -1.60
CA PRO A 16 13.99 -11.03 -1.93
C PRO A 16 13.19 -10.10 -1.03
N GLU A 17 13.50 -10.05 0.26
CA GLU A 17 12.80 -9.19 1.22
C GLU A 17 13.04 -7.71 0.90
N THR A 18 14.29 -7.35 0.59
CA THR A 18 14.67 -6.01 0.15
C THR A 18 14.00 -5.64 -1.18
N ALA A 19 14.00 -6.56 -2.16
CA ALA A 19 13.39 -6.32 -3.46
C ALA A 19 11.87 -6.03 -3.33
N VAL A 20 11.16 -6.81 -2.52
CA VAL A 20 9.74 -6.59 -2.24
C VAL A 20 9.52 -5.28 -1.49
N ALA A 21 10.35 -4.95 -0.48
CA ALA A 21 10.19 -3.72 0.30
C ALA A 21 10.40 -2.45 -0.54
N VAL A 22 11.39 -2.46 -1.43
CA VAL A 22 11.63 -1.36 -2.38
C VAL A 22 10.46 -1.25 -3.36
N HIS A 23 10.09 -2.37 -3.99
CA HIS A 23 9.00 -2.40 -4.97
C HIS A 23 7.66 -1.96 -4.38
N ALA A 24 7.39 -2.31 -3.11
CA ALA A 24 6.16 -1.92 -2.41
C ALA A 24 5.96 -0.40 -2.29
N LEU A 25 7.04 0.38 -2.38
CA LEU A 25 7.00 1.84 -2.38
C LEU A 25 7.10 2.41 -3.81
N THR A 26 8.09 1.97 -4.57
CA THR A 26 8.46 2.62 -5.84
C THR A 26 7.90 1.93 -7.07
N GLY A 27 7.36 0.73 -6.92
CA GLY A 27 7.21 -0.20 -8.04
C GLY A 27 8.56 -0.38 -8.76
N ALA A 28 8.52 -0.34 -10.09
CA ALA A 28 9.70 -0.30 -10.95
C ALA A 28 9.93 1.10 -11.58
N ASP A 29 9.41 2.17 -10.96
CA ASP A 29 9.54 3.53 -11.49
C ASP A 29 11.01 4.01 -11.42
N PRO A 30 11.66 4.29 -12.56
CA PRO A 30 13.07 4.69 -12.59
C PRO A 30 13.33 6.03 -11.90
N VAL A 31 12.36 6.95 -11.87
CA VAL A 31 12.50 8.25 -11.20
C VAL A 31 12.53 8.05 -9.70
N LEU A 32 11.62 7.25 -9.15
CA LEU A 32 11.57 6.97 -7.70
C LEU A 32 12.76 6.13 -7.22
N LEU A 33 13.31 5.28 -8.09
CA LEU A 33 14.51 4.51 -7.79
C LEU A 33 15.78 5.37 -7.74
N GLN A 34 15.79 6.53 -8.40
CA GLN A 34 16.87 7.53 -8.31
C GLN A 34 16.74 8.36 -7.02
N SER A 35 16.95 7.71 -5.88
CA SER A 35 16.99 8.35 -4.55
C SER A 35 18.38 8.92 -4.26
N PRO A 36 18.49 9.98 -3.42
CA PRO A 36 19.78 10.45 -2.91
C PRO A 36 20.59 9.35 -2.19
N ALA A 37 19.90 8.37 -1.60
CA ALA A 37 20.52 7.21 -0.97
C ALA A 37 20.66 6.06 -1.99
N PRO A 38 21.75 5.27 -1.92
CA PRO A 38 21.91 4.12 -2.79
C PRO A 38 20.78 3.11 -2.58
N LEU A 39 20.38 2.43 -3.65
CA LEU A 39 19.35 1.41 -3.60
C LEU A 39 19.77 0.28 -2.65
N PRO A 40 18.95 -0.07 -1.63
CA PRO A 40 19.33 -1.06 -0.64
C PRO A 40 19.51 -2.43 -1.31
N GLN A 41 20.56 -3.12 -0.91
CA GLN A 41 20.88 -4.48 -1.37
C GLN A 41 20.60 -5.53 -0.29
N ARG A 42 20.37 -5.07 0.95
CA ARG A 42 20.02 -5.89 2.12
C ARG A 42 18.93 -5.20 2.93
N PHE A 43 18.15 -5.99 3.65
CA PHE A 43 16.93 -5.50 4.27
C PHE A 43 17.21 -4.45 5.35
N GLU A 44 18.33 -4.56 6.06
CA GLU A 44 18.71 -3.61 7.11
C GLU A 44 19.04 -2.21 6.56
N GLN A 45 19.26 -2.08 5.24
CA GLN A 45 19.56 -0.81 4.58
C GLN A 45 18.30 -0.03 4.17
N VAL A 46 17.13 -0.67 4.16
CA VAL A 46 15.85 -0.08 3.72
C VAL A 46 15.51 1.15 4.56
N ASP A 47 15.70 1.07 5.87
CA ASP A 47 15.41 2.17 6.80
C ASP A 47 16.20 3.44 6.47
N GLY A 48 17.51 3.30 6.23
CA GLY A 48 18.36 4.42 5.86
C GLY A 48 17.97 5.04 4.52
N TRP A 49 17.66 4.19 3.53
CA TRP A 49 17.20 4.62 2.21
C TRP A 49 15.86 5.38 2.26
N LEU A 50 14.89 4.88 3.03
CA LEU A 50 13.61 5.56 3.25
C LEU A 50 13.77 6.89 3.98
N MET A 51 14.58 6.93 5.04
CA MET A 51 14.80 8.15 5.82
C MET A 51 15.46 9.24 4.99
N GLN A 52 16.51 8.91 4.23
CA GLN A 52 17.26 9.87 3.42
C GLN A 52 16.53 10.26 2.13
N GLY A 53 15.74 9.34 1.57
CA GLY A 53 15.03 9.54 0.30
C GLY A 53 13.61 10.07 0.47
N PHE A 54 12.75 9.36 1.19
CA PHE A 54 11.29 9.57 1.14
C PHE A 54 10.71 10.26 2.38
N LEU A 55 11.47 10.31 3.48
CA LEU A 55 11.03 10.92 4.75
C LEU A 55 11.83 12.17 5.12
N SER A 56 12.73 12.62 4.24
CA SER A 56 13.46 13.88 4.38
C SER A 56 12.73 15.00 3.61
N PRO A 57 12.29 16.07 4.28
CA PRO A 57 11.34 17.04 3.71
C PRO A 57 11.88 17.81 2.49
N ASP A 58 13.19 17.99 2.38
CA ASP A 58 13.83 18.75 1.31
C ASP A 58 14.07 17.92 0.03
N THR A 59 13.58 16.68 -0.02
CA THR A 59 13.80 15.78 -1.15
C THR A 59 12.64 15.81 -2.14
N PRO A 60 12.90 15.61 -3.45
CA PRO A 60 11.84 15.46 -4.44
C PRO A 60 10.90 14.28 -4.13
N HIS A 61 11.43 13.19 -3.57
CA HIS A 61 10.66 11.99 -3.26
C HIS A 61 9.69 12.21 -2.09
N PHE A 62 10.07 13.01 -1.10
CA PHE A 62 9.13 13.44 -0.06
C PHE A 62 7.94 14.21 -0.66
N ALA A 63 8.21 15.18 -1.53
CA ALA A 63 7.17 15.95 -2.20
C ALA A 63 6.28 15.06 -3.10
N ALA A 64 6.88 14.07 -3.79
CA ALA A 64 6.14 13.11 -4.60
C ALA A 64 5.20 12.24 -3.75
N VAL A 65 5.66 11.75 -2.59
CA VAL A 65 4.81 10.99 -1.65
C VAL A 65 3.71 11.87 -1.07
N ASP A 66 4.04 13.07 -0.61
CA ASP A 66 3.08 14.00 0.00
C ASP A 66 1.98 14.38 -1.00
N GLY A 67 2.37 14.65 -2.25
CA GLY A 67 1.46 15.00 -3.34
C GLY A 67 0.78 13.82 -4.05
N ALA A 68 1.14 12.57 -3.77
CA ALA A 68 0.63 11.41 -4.52
C ALA A 68 -0.90 11.30 -4.55
N PRO A 69 -1.64 11.48 -3.43
CA PRO A 69 -3.10 11.46 -3.46
C PRO A 69 -3.68 12.56 -4.36
N ALA A 70 -3.11 13.77 -4.28
CA ALA A 70 -3.58 14.91 -5.05
C ALA A 70 -3.27 14.76 -6.55
N ALA A 71 -2.11 14.19 -6.88
CA ALA A 71 -1.74 13.90 -8.26
C ALA A 71 -2.68 12.87 -8.90
N ALA A 72 -3.12 11.86 -8.13
CA ALA A 72 -4.06 10.85 -8.61
C ALA A 72 -5.48 11.41 -8.82
N LEU A 73 -5.94 12.30 -7.92
CA LEU A 73 -7.28 12.91 -8.00
C LEU A 73 -7.36 14.14 -8.91
N GLY A 74 -6.21 14.76 -9.22
CA GLY A 74 -6.15 16.06 -9.90
C GLY A 74 -6.37 17.27 -8.98
N GLU A 75 -6.69 17.04 -7.72
CA GLU A 75 -6.90 18.05 -6.67
C GLU A 75 -6.59 17.46 -5.28
N ALA A 76 -6.42 18.32 -4.27
CA ALA A 76 -6.16 17.84 -2.92
C ALA A 76 -7.36 17.04 -2.38
N PRO A 77 -7.12 15.87 -1.74
CA PRO A 77 -8.22 15.08 -1.19
C PRO A 77 -9.03 15.88 -0.17
N ASP A 78 -10.35 15.74 -0.22
CA ASP A 78 -11.23 16.29 0.83
C ASP A 78 -11.25 15.40 2.08
N GLU A 79 -12.01 15.81 3.11
CA GLU A 79 -12.11 15.08 4.38
C GLU A 79 -12.72 13.68 4.21
N ALA A 80 -13.67 13.51 3.28
CA ALA A 80 -14.34 12.24 3.05
C ALA A 80 -13.43 11.26 2.31
N GLU A 81 -12.72 11.72 1.28
CA GLU A 81 -11.68 10.98 0.57
C GLU A 81 -10.58 10.54 1.54
N ASP A 82 -10.07 11.46 2.36
CA ASP A 82 -9.05 11.17 3.37
C ASP A 82 -9.52 10.15 4.41
N ALA A 83 -10.78 10.22 4.85
CA ALA A 83 -11.34 9.29 5.82
C ALA A 83 -11.42 7.87 5.26
N VAL A 84 -11.89 7.70 4.02
CA VAL A 84 -11.94 6.39 3.34
C VAL A 84 -10.53 5.83 3.15
N LEU A 85 -9.62 6.60 2.58
CA LEU A 85 -8.25 6.17 2.28
C LEU A 85 -7.48 5.80 3.56
N SER A 86 -7.66 6.56 4.65
CA SER A 86 -7.08 6.25 5.97
C SER A 86 -7.61 4.94 6.57
N LEU A 87 -8.84 4.53 6.24
CA LEU A 87 -9.38 3.24 6.69
C LEU A 87 -8.93 2.08 5.82
N VAL A 88 -8.92 2.26 4.51
CA VAL A 88 -8.60 1.23 3.51
C VAL A 88 -7.11 0.85 3.57
N VAL A 89 -6.22 1.80 3.87
CA VAL A 89 -4.76 1.52 3.97
C VAL A 89 -4.42 0.50 5.08
N VAL A 90 -5.25 0.40 6.12
CA VAL A 90 -5.00 -0.48 7.27
C VAL A 90 -5.36 -1.94 6.96
N ARG A 91 -6.48 -2.15 6.27
CA ARG A 91 -6.93 -3.46 5.79
C ARG A 91 -8.04 -3.26 4.75
N PRO A 92 -8.30 -4.25 3.88
CA PRO A 92 -9.44 -4.22 2.97
C PRO A 92 -10.76 -3.96 3.72
N ARG A 93 -11.70 -3.27 3.07
CA ARG A 93 -12.96 -2.79 3.67
C ARG A 93 -14.17 -3.19 2.85
N THR A 94 -15.23 -3.63 3.51
CA THR A 94 -16.56 -3.69 2.86
C THR A 94 -17.21 -2.30 2.87
N LEU A 95 -18.30 -2.12 2.12
CA LEU A 95 -19.09 -0.89 2.17
C LEU A 95 -19.60 -0.60 3.61
N TYR A 96 -20.01 -1.65 4.34
CA TYR A 96 -20.43 -1.54 5.74
C TYR A 96 -19.31 -1.03 6.66
N ASP A 97 -18.08 -1.56 6.50
CA ASP A 97 -16.93 -1.12 7.28
C ASP A 97 -16.64 0.37 7.05
N LEU A 98 -16.73 0.81 5.79
CA LEU A 98 -16.51 2.21 5.43
C LEU A 98 -17.58 3.10 6.05
N ARG A 99 -18.86 2.78 5.86
CA ARG A 99 -19.98 3.53 6.45
C ARG A 99 -19.85 3.65 7.96
N THR A 100 -19.50 2.57 8.64
CA THR A 100 -19.34 2.56 10.10
C THR A 100 -18.10 3.35 10.55
N GLY A 101 -17.00 3.25 9.81
CA GLY A 101 -15.73 3.89 10.17
C GLY A 101 -15.67 5.38 9.84
N THR A 102 -16.27 5.82 8.73
CA THR A 102 -16.26 7.22 8.28
C THR A 102 -17.51 7.99 8.71
N ARG A 103 -18.61 7.29 9.02
CA ARG A 103 -19.95 7.86 9.25
C ARG A 103 -20.54 8.58 8.03
N LEU A 104 -19.98 8.38 6.84
CA LEU A 104 -20.57 8.85 5.58
C LEU A 104 -21.87 8.09 5.29
N SER A 105 -22.79 8.72 4.56
CA SER A 105 -23.99 8.02 4.11
C SER A 105 -23.66 7.00 3.02
N GLU A 106 -24.56 6.06 2.78
CA GLU A 106 -24.40 5.10 1.69
C GLU A 106 -24.40 5.79 0.32
N ALA A 107 -25.21 6.85 0.16
CA ALA A 107 -25.25 7.65 -1.07
C ALA A 107 -23.90 8.38 -1.31
N ASP A 108 -23.30 8.94 -0.27
CA ASP A 108 -21.98 9.59 -0.38
C ASP A 108 -20.90 8.58 -0.77
N LEU A 109 -20.90 7.39 -0.14
CA LEU A 109 -19.95 6.32 -0.48
C LEU A 109 -20.15 5.81 -1.91
N ALA A 110 -21.39 5.70 -2.37
CA ALA A 110 -21.71 5.28 -3.72
C ALA A 110 -21.21 6.29 -4.79
N ALA A 111 -21.15 7.58 -4.47
CA ALA A 111 -20.56 8.60 -5.33
C ALA A 111 -19.03 8.64 -5.22
N LEU A 112 -18.48 8.43 -4.01
CA LEU A 112 -17.07 8.58 -3.69
C LEU A 112 -16.20 7.42 -4.19
N LEU A 113 -16.64 6.17 -3.99
CA LEU A 113 -15.82 4.99 -4.29
C LEU A 113 -15.46 4.86 -5.77
N PRO A 114 -16.39 5.08 -6.72
CA PRO A 114 -16.05 5.06 -8.15
C PRO A 114 -15.02 6.13 -8.54
N ARG A 115 -15.02 7.30 -7.88
CA ARG A 115 -14.04 8.36 -8.13
C ARG A 115 -12.64 7.95 -7.63
N LEU A 116 -12.56 7.41 -6.41
CA LEU A 116 -11.29 6.91 -5.86
C LEU A 116 -10.75 5.71 -6.68
N GLU A 117 -11.64 4.87 -7.21
CA GLU A 117 -11.29 3.78 -8.11
C GLU A 117 -10.79 4.28 -9.46
N ALA A 118 -11.49 5.25 -10.07
CA ALA A 118 -11.07 5.86 -11.33
C ALA A 118 -9.71 6.57 -11.22
N ALA A 119 -9.39 7.13 -10.06
CA ALA A 119 -8.08 7.69 -9.74
C ALA A 119 -7.00 6.61 -9.49
N GLY A 120 -7.36 5.32 -9.46
CA GLY A 120 -6.44 4.22 -9.20
C GLY A 120 -5.94 4.12 -7.76
N LEU A 121 -6.58 4.83 -6.81
CA LEU A 121 -6.21 4.82 -5.39
C LEU A 121 -6.72 3.57 -4.67
N ILE A 122 -7.90 3.10 -5.06
CA ILE A 122 -8.49 1.87 -4.56
C ILE A 122 -9.04 1.00 -5.69
N ALA A 123 -9.29 -0.27 -5.42
CA ALA A 123 -10.03 -1.14 -6.33
C ALA A 123 -10.87 -2.16 -5.54
N PRO A 124 -12.01 -2.61 -6.10
CA PRO A 124 -12.76 -3.72 -5.55
C PRO A 124 -12.00 -5.03 -5.78
N ALA A 125 -11.92 -5.84 -4.74
CA ALA A 125 -11.40 -7.20 -4.77
C ALA A 125 -12.49 -8.19 -4.35
N ALA A 126 -12.46 -9.38 -4.94
CA ALA A 126 -13.44 -10.42 -4.66
C ALA A 126 -13.49 -10.73 -3.15
N ASN A 127 -14.70 -10.67 -2.59
CA ASN A 127 -14.98 -11.12 -1.24
C ASN A 127 -15.48 -12.57 -1.31
N PRO A 128 -14.70 -13.55 -0.83
CA PRO A 128 -15.08 -14.96 -0.92
C PRO A 128 -16.26 -15.33 -0.02
N LEU A 129 -16.63 -14.47 0.92
CA LEU A 129 -17.75 -14.70 1.85
C LEU A 129 -19.06 -14.12 1.31
N GLU A 130 -19.00 -12.99 0.60
CA GLU A 130 -20.17 -12.28 0.05
C GLU A 130 -19.83 -11.78 -1.36
N PRO A 131 -20.17 -12.55 -2.43
CA PRO A 131 -19.78 -12.21 -3.80
C PRO A 131 -20.27 -10.83 -4.28
N ASP A 132 -21.44 -10.40 -3.79
CA ASP A 132 -22.06 -9.11 -4.16
C ASP A 132 -21.52 -7.93 -3.34
N ASN A 133 -20.64 -8.17 -2.36
CA ASN A 133 -20.08 -7.15 -1.48
C ASN A 133 -18.55 -7.21 -1.47
N PRO A 134 -17.87 -6.54 -2.42
CA PRO A 134 -16.42 -6.64 -2.58
C PRO A 134 -15.67 -6.01 -1.40
N PHE A 135 -14.40 -6.41 -1.27
CA PHE A 135 -13.46 -5.68 -0.43
C PHE A 135 -12.79 -4.56 -1.24
N TRP A 136 -12.92 -3.32 -0.79
CA TRP A 136 -12.14 -2.20 -1.29
C TRP A 136 -10.71 -2.28 -0.76
N MET A 137 -9.75 -2.26 -1.67
CA MET A 137 -8.31 -2.39 -1.40
C MET A 137 -7.54 -1.18 -1.91
N PHE A 138 -6.51 -0.76 -1.18
CA PHE A 138 -5.62 0.32 -1.62
C PHE A 138 -4.68 -0.18 -2.72
N THR A 139 -4.62 0.52 -3.86
CA THR A 139 -3.87 0.07 -5.04
C THR A 139 -2.61 0.88 -5.30
N ASP A 140 -2.70 2.21 -5.23
CA ASP A 140 -1.54 3.07 -5.48
C ASP A 140 -0.49 2.98 -4.38
N ARG A 141 0.79 2.79 -4.75
CA ARG A 141 1.88 2.50 -3.79
C ARG A 141 2.36 3.73 -3.04
N LEU A 142 2.51 4.87 -3.73
CA LEU A 142 2.98 6.10 -3.12
C LEU A 142 1.93 6.68 -2.18
N ALA A 143 0.67 6.74 -2.62
CA ALA A 143 -0.45 7.13 -1.78
C ALA A 143 -0.65 6.14 -0.62
N ARG A 144 -0.46 4.82 -0.82
CA ARG A 144 -0.46 3.87 0.30
C ARG A 144 0.60 4.21 1.34
N PHE A 145 1.82 4.51 0.93
CA PHE A 145 2.87 4.95 1.85
C PHE A 145 2.54 6.30 2.52
N HIS A 146 1.94 7.24 1.77
CA HIS A 146 1.42 8.49 2.30
C HIS A 146 0.46 8.25 3.46
N TYR A 147 -0.64 7.52 3.24
CA TYR A 147 -1.64 7.26 4.29
C TYR A 147 -1.14 6.33 5.40
N ALA A 148 -0.26 5.39 5.07
CA ALA A 148 0.26 4.44 6.05
C ALA A 148 1.27 5.08 7.00
N VAL A 149 2.20 5.89 6.49
CA VAL A 149 3.41 6.32 7.23
C VAL A 149 3.49 7.85 7.36
N LEU A 150 3.29 8.58 6.26
CA LEU A 150 3.56 10.01 6.22
C LEU A 150 2.42 10.83 6.87
N ARG A 151 1.21 10.73 6.33
CA ARG A 151 0.02 11.53 6.72
C ARG A 151 -0.24 11.57 8.22
N PRO A 152 -0.19 10.46 9.00
CA PRO A 152 -0.46 10.49 10.44
C PRO A 152 0.44 11.45 11.24
N HIS A 153 1.61 11.80 10.70
CA HIS A 153 2.59 12.67 11.33
C HIS A 153 3.18 13.69 10.34
N LEU A 154 2.43 14.07 9.30
CA LEU A 154 2.93 14.87 8.18
C LEU A 154 3.64 16.15 8.64
N ASP A 155 3.03 16.92 9.55
CA ASP A 155 3.63 18.14 10.08
C ASP A 155 4.96 17.93 10.81
N ARG A 156 5.14 16.75 11.43
CA ARG A 156 6.39 16.39 12.11
C ARG A 156 7.47 16.01 11.10
N TRP A 157 7.08 15.29 10.05
CA TRP A 157 7.97 14.95 8.95
C TRP A 157 8.43 16.21 8.19
N ARG A 158 7.51 17.10 7.82
CA ARG A 158 7.82 18.40 7.19
C ARG A 158 8.79 19.24 8.01
N ARG A 159 8.75 19.13 9.35
CA ARG A 159 9.68 19.84 10.25
C ARG A 159 11.07 19.20 10.31
N GLY A 160 11.25 17.93 9.97
CA GLY A 160 12.54 17.22 9.94
C GLY A 160 13.26 16.98 11.28
N ARG A 161 12.87 17.63 12.39
CA ARG A 161 13.65 17.67 13.64
C ARG A 161 13.79 16.34 14.40
N ILE A 162 12.90 15.38 14.15
CA ILE A 162 12.82 14.11 14.90
C ILE A 162 12.62 12.90 13.98
N ALA A 163 13.14 12.98 12.75
CA ALA A 163 12.90 11.97 11.71
C ALA A 163 13.25 10.54 12.17
N GLU A 164 14.41 10.33 12.76
CA GLU A 164 14.85 8.99 13.19
C GLU A 164 14.01 8.43 14.37
N PRO A 165 13.78 9.15 15.50
CA PRO A 165 12.86 8.67 16.53
C PRO A 165 11.43 8.44 16.04
N LEU A 166 10.96 9.27 15.10
CA LEU A 166 9.64 9.14 14.51
C LEU A 166 9.56 7.92 13.60
N TRP A 167 10.60 7.66 12.81
CA TRP A 167 10.72 6.47 11.97
C TRP A 167 10.71 5.20 12.82
N ARG A 168 11.53 5.11 13.87
CA ARG A 168 11.55 3.93 14.76
C ARG A 168 10.17 3.55 15.30
N ARG A 169 9.32 4.54 15.59
CA ARG A 169 7.93 4.31 16.06
C ARG A 169 6.98 3.90 14.94
N ASN A 170 7.24 4.32 13.71
CA ASN A 170 6.39 4.06 12.55
C ASN A 170 6.91 2.94 11.66
N ARG A 171 8.09 2.39 11.92
CA ARG A 171 8.72 1.33 11.13
C ARG A 171 7.79 0.12 10.95
N ALA A 172 7.12 -0.30 12.03
CA ALA A 172 6.17 -1.41 11.98
C ALA A 172 4.95 -1.13 11.07
N ARG A 173 4.60 0.15 10.85
CA ARG A 173 3.52 0.54 9.93
C ARG A 173 3.95 0.34 8.48
N PHE A 174 5.21 0.60 8.15
CA PHE A 174 5.75 0.30 6.82
C PHE A 174 5.66 -1.18 6.49
N ASP A 175 6.16 -2.07 7.36
CA ASP A 175 6.06 -3.52 7.13
C ASP A 175 4.61 -3.95 6.93
N ARG A 176 3.74 -3.49 7.84
CA ARG A 176 2.38 -3.99 7.92
C ARG A 176 1.49 -3.49 6.79
N TYR A 177 1.62 -2.22 6.42
CA TYR A 177 0.67 -1.55 5.53
C TYR A 177 1.27 -1.17 4.17
N VAL A 178 2.58 -1.30 3.97
CA VAL A 178 3.24 -1.00 2.68
C VAL A 178 3.86 -2.27 2.11
N GLY A 179 4.83 -2.86 2.82
CA GLY A 179 5.55 -4.06 2.35
C GLY A 179 4.68 -5.31 2.25
N ARG A 180 3.92 -5.61 3.32
CA ARG A 180 3.09 -6.82 3.37
C ARG A 180 2.04 -6.91 2.25
N PRO A 181 1.29 -5.86 1.88
CA PRO A 181 0.40 -5.92 0.72
C PRO A 181 1.09 -6.36 -0.58
N GLU A 182 2.30 -5.85 -0.86
CA GLU A 182 3.05 -6.22 -2.07
C GLU A 182 3.45 -7.70 -2.05
N PHE A 183 3.97 -8.16 -0.91
CA PHE A 183 4.27 -9.58 -0.69
C PHE A 183 3.03 -10.48 -0.84
N LEU A 184 1.89 -10.05 -0.29
CA LEU A 184 0.64 -10.80 -0.40
C LEU A 184 0.11 -10.87 -1.83
N ASN A 185 0.33 -9.83 -2.64
CA ASN A 185 -0.02 -9.87 -4.06
C ASN A 185 0.88 -10.85 -4.81
N LEU A 186 2.20 -10.78 -4.59
CA LEU A 186 3.17 -11.71 -5.18
C LEU A 186 2.84 -13.17 -4.85
N THR A 187 2.54 -13.46 -3.58
CA THR A 187 2.18 -14.82 -3.13
C THR A 187 0.85 -15.31 -3.69
N ARG A 188 -0.15 -14.43 -3.84
CA ARG A 188 -1.42 -14.78 -4.50
C ARG A 188 -1.22 -15.12 -5.97
N ASP A 189 -0.43 -14.32 -6.69
CA ASP A 189 -0.18 -14.56 -8.11
C ASP A 189 0.64 -15.82 -8.31
N TRP A 190 1.65 -16.06 -7.46
CA TRP A 190 2.37 -17.31 -7.43
C TRP A 190 1.44 -18.52 -7.16
N ALA A 191 0.56 -18.43 -6.16
CA ALA A 191 -0.37 -19.51 -5.83
C ALA A 191 -1.32 -19.83 -7.00
N ARG A 192 -1.82 -18.82 -7.72
CA ARG A 192 -2.67 -18.97 -8.91
C ARG A 192 -1.95 -19.61 -10.10
N GLU A 193 -0.65 -19.37 -10.25
CA GLU A 193 0.14 -20.01 -11.31
C GLU A 193 0.50 -21.46 -10.95
N VAL A 194 0.80 -21.74 -9.67
CA VAL A 194 1.21 -23.07 -9.20
C VAL A 194 0.02 -24.03 -9.02
N THR A 195 -1.23 -23.54 -9.02
CA THR A 195 -2.45 -24.36 -8.88
C THR A 195 -2.69 -25.44 -9.94
N GLY A 196 -1.80 -25.65 -10.90
CA GLY A 196 -1.69 -26.95 -11.60
C GLY A 196 -1.34 -28.13 -10.68
N ALA A 197 -0.91 -27.88 -9.44
CA ALA A 197 -0.58 -28.88 -8.43
C ALA A 197 -1.46 -28.83 -7.15
N ALA A 198 -2.51 -27.99 -7.13
CA ALA A 198 -3.41 -27.94 -5.98
C ALA A 198 -4.40 -29.12 -6.06
N THR A 199 -4.05 -30.24 -5.46
CA THR A 199 -5.04 -31.27 -5.10
C THR A 199 -6.10 -30.58 -4.25
N ALA A 200 -7.32 -30.45 -4.75
CA ALA A 200 -8.44 -29.90 -4.02
C ALA A 200 -8.61 -30.70 -2.72
N THR A 201 -8.07 -30.19 -1.63
CA THR A 201 -8.25 -30.80 -0.32
C THR A 201 -9.63 -30.38 0.13
N ARG A 202 -10.59 -31.30 0.00
CA ARG A 202 -11.90 -31.14 0.60
C ARG A 202 -11.70 -30.99 2.10
N ILE A 203 -11.86 -29.78 2.62
CA ILE A 203 -11.90 -29.54 4.05
C ILE A 203 -13.23 -30.10 4.53
N THR A 204 -13.20 -31.34 5.03
CA THR A 204 -14.34 -31.92 5.73
C THR A 204 -14.34 -31.32 7.13
N VAL A 205 -15.19 -30.32 7.36
CA VAL A 205 -15.48 -29.84 8.72
C VAL A 205 -16.31 -30.93 9.38
N PRO A 206 -15.83 -31.58 10.47
CA PRO A 206 -16.64 -32.55 11.19
C PRO A 206 -17.92 -31.89 11.69
N ASP A 207 -19.07 -32.47 11.39
CA ASP A 207 -20.34 -32.09 12.01
C ASP A 207 -20.19 -32.37 13.53
N PRO A 208 -20.32 -31.38 14.42
CA PRO A 208 -20.15 -31.57 15.86
C PRO A 208 -21.35 -32.27 16.53
N ARG A 209 -22.14 -33.05 15.79
CA ARG A 209 -23.31 -33.78 16.28
C ARG A 209 -23.00 -35.25 16.57
#